data_AF-A0A9P8ZV45-F1
#
_entry.id   AF-A0A9P8ZV45-F1
#
_cell.length_a   1.000
_cell.length_b   1.000
_cell.length_c   1.000
_cell.angle_alpha   90.00
_cell.angle_beta   90.00
_cell.angle_gamma   90.00
#
_symmetry.space_group_name_H-M   'P 1'
#
loop_
_entity.id
_entity.type
_entity.pdbx_description
1 polymer ?
#
loop_
_entity_poly.entity_id
_entity_poly.type
_entity_poly.pdbx_seq_one_letter_code
_entity_poly.pdbx_strand_id
1 'polypeptide(L)'
;MAFSTNVRRGHPILFILIIVLAIVEGSVLQRNPVCATAPHSFLAFASWWTVVLSSIYAILFWHSSNGSFLTSVLSHLIYLALTWIWWTAGAAAITASIGGGNNCSNIQYDLPYCNQLNAAMGFAWAVWLCVSFALVIVILRGISSRRRGEGMSGQLV
;
A
#
# COMPACT_ATOMS: atom_id res chain seq x y z
N MET A 1 7.59 13.61 -22.94
CA MET A 1 8.84 12.84 -22.74
C MET A 1 9.33 12.87 -21.29
N ALA A 2 9.31 14.02 -20.58
CA ALA A 2 9.77 14.06 -19.17
C ALA A 2 8.93 13.23 -18.18
N PHE A 3 7.59 13.20 -18.34
CA PHE A 3 6.69 12.49 -17.42
C PHE A 3 6.91 10.96 -17.41
N SER A 4 7.13 10.35 -18.58
CA SER A 4 7.43 8.91 -18.68
C SER A 4 8.77 8.54 -18.03
N THR A 5 9.77 9.42 -18.13
CA THR A 5 11.07 9.22 -17.47
C THR A 5 10.95 9.26 -15.95
N ASN A 6 10.17 10.20 -15.41
CA ASN A 6 9.93 10.31 -13.98
C ASN A 6 9.15 9.11 -13.44
N VAL A 7 8.13 8.64 -14.16
CA VAL A 7 7.34 7.45 -13.78
C VAL A 7 8.21 6.19 -13.81
N ARG A 8 9.06 6.03 -14.84
CA ARG A 8 9.97 4.88 -14.96
C ARG A 8 10.94 4.77 -13.79
N ARG A 9 11.35 5.90 -13.19
CA ARG A 9 12.24 5.93 -12.01
C ARG A 9 11.48 5.88 -10.68
N GLY A 10 10.40 6.64 -10.59
CA GLY A 10 9.61 6.77 -9.37
C GLY A 10 8.79 5.53 -9.03
N HIS A 11 8.30 4.81 -10.04
CA HIS A 11 7.45 3.64 -9.82
C HIS A 11 8.16 2.51 -9.05
N PRO A 12 9.38 2.07 -9.44
CA PRO A 12 10.12 1.08 -8.63
C PRO A 12 10.42 1.56 -7.21
N ILE A 13 10.82 2.82 -7.03
CA ILE A 13 11.14 3.39 -5.72
C ILE A 13 9.92 3.35 -4.80
N LEU A 14 8.76 3.78 -5.31
CA LEU A 14 7.51 3.79 -4.56
C LEU A 14 7.03 2.38 -4.21
N PHE A 15 7.12 1.43 -5.15
CA PHE A 15 6.76 0.03 -4.89
C PHE A 15 7.68 -0.63 -3.86
N ILE A 16 9.00 -0.37 -3.91
CA ILE A 16 9.94 -0.85 -2.89
C ILE A 16 9.59 -0.27 -1.52
N LEU A 17 9.28 1.02 -1.45
CA LEU A 17 8.86 1.67 -0.20
C LEU A 17 7.59 1.04 0.37
N ILE A 18 6.57 0.83 -0.47
CA ILE A 18 5.30 0.18 -0.07
C ILE A 18 5.58 -1.24 0.45
N ILE A 19 6.41 -2.03 -0.25
CA ILE A 19 6.76 -3.39 0.15
C ILE A 19 7.45 -3.39 1.51
N VAL A 20 8.47 -2.54 1.70
CA VAL A 20 9.22 -2.48 2.96
C VAL A 20 8.30 -2.10 4.13
N LEU A 21 7.49 -1.05 3.98
CA LEU A 21 6.56 -0.62 5.02
C LEU A 21 5.53 -1.72 5.36
N ALA A 22 4.98 -2.41 4.35
CA ALA A 22 4.06 -3.51 4.55
C ALA A 22 4.71 -4.74 5.20
N ILE A 23 5.98 -5.05 4.91
CA ILE A 23 6.73 -6.10 5.62
C ILE A 23 6.89 -5.76 7.10
N VAL A 24 7.28 -4.52 7.40
CA VAL A 24 7.45 -4.07 8.80
C VAL A 24 6.13 -4.21 9.55
N GLU A 25 5.04 -3.73 8.98
CA GLU A 25 3.72 -3.78 9.63
C GLU A 25 3.20 -5.22 9.80
N GLY A 26 3.27 -6.04 8.75
CA GLY A 26 2.89 -7.46 8.83
C GLY A 26 3.69 -8.22 9.88
N SER A 27 5.00 -7.91 10.01
CA SER A 27 5.87 -8.51 11.01
C SER A 27 5.52 -8.09 12.44
N VAL A 28 5.17 -6.81 12.66
CA VAL A 28 4.74 -6.30 13.98
C VAL A 28 3.43 -6.95 14.40
N LEU A 29 2.46 -7.07 13.49
CA LEU A 29 1.13 -7.62 13.79
C LEU A 29 1.17 -9.14 14.04
N GLN A 30 2.03 -9.88 13.33
CA GLN A 30 2.11 -11.34 13.46
C GLN A 30 2.85 -11.81 14.72
N ARG A 31 3.80 -11.02 15.24
CA ARG A 31 4.58 -11.39 16.43
C ARG A 31 3.85 -11.20 17.76
N ASN A 32 2.70 -10.53 17.78
CA ASN A 32 1.99 -10.17 19.00
C ASN A 32 0.59 -10.83 19.05
N PRO A 33 0.47 -12.09 19.51
CA PRO A 33 -0.79 -12.85 19.50
C PRO A 33 -1.88 -12.24 20.41
N VAL A 34 -1.50 -11.42 21.39
CA VAL A 34 -2.45 -10.68 22.26
C VAL A 34 -3.22 -9.61 21.48
N CYS A 35 -2.72 -9.22 20.30
CA CYS A 35 -3.37 -8.28 19.40
C CYS A 35 -4.31 -8.97 18.39
N ALA A 36 -4.69 -10.25 18.55
CA ALA A 36 -5.56 -10.99 17.61
C ALA A 36 -7.04 -10.54 17.64
N THR A 37 -7.30 -9.23 17.57
CA THR A 37 -8.63 -8.69 17.32
C THR A 37 -8.84 -8.54 15.81
N ALA A 38 -10.10 -8.50 15.37
CA ALA A 38 -10.45 -8.45 13.95
C ALA A 38 -9.70 -7.37 13.13
N PRO A 39 -9.49 -6.13 13.64
CA PRO A 39 -8.73 -5.10 12.92
C PRO A 39 -7.27 -5.50 12.62
N HIS A 40 -6.62 -6.22 13.53
CA HIS A 40 -5.20 -6.58 13.41
C HIS A 40 -5.00 -7.73 12.44
N SER A 41 -5.85 -8.75 12.52
CA SER A 41 -5.84 -9.86 11.55
C SER A 41 -6.11 -9.34 10.14
N PHE A 42 -7.00 -8.34 10.00
CA PHE A 42 -7.26 -7.69 8.72
C PHE A 42 -6.07 -6.87 8.22
N LEU A 43 -5.41 -6.07 9.05
CA LEU A 43 -4.19 -5.35 8.67
C LEU A 43 -3.02 -6.28 8.33
N ALA A 44 -2.89 -7.41 9.05
CA ALA A 44 -1.88 -8.42 8.72
C ALA A 44 -2.15 -9.04 7.35
N PHE A 45 -3.42 -9.34 7.04
CA PHE A 45 -3.83 -9.76 5.70
C PHE A 45 -3.51 -8.68 4.65
N ALA A 46 -3.90 -7.42 4.89
CA ALA A 46 -3.64 -6.31 3.96
C ALA A 46 -2.14 -6.11 3.72
N SER A 47 -1.33 -6.25 4.76
CA SER A 47 0.14 -6.19 4.70
C SER A 47 0.68 -7.29 3.79
N TRP A 48 0.36 -8.56 4.05
CA TRP A 48 0.88 -9.67 3.24
C TRP A 48 0.34 -9.69 1.81
N TRP A 49 -0.92 -9.31 1.60
CA TRP A 49 -1.45 -9.05 0.26
C TRP A 49 -0.62 -8.01 -0.49
N THR A 50 -0.31 -6.90 0.17
CA THR A 50 0.44 -5.80 -0.42
C THR A 50 1.84 -6.26 -0.77
N VAL A 51 2.52 -6.98 0.12
CA VAL A 51 3.87 -7.53 -0.12
C VAL A 51 3.88 -8.46 -1.32
N VAL A 52 3.00 -9.46 -1.35
CA VAL A 52 2.99 -10.48 -2.40
C VAL A 52 2.68 -9.84 -3.76
N LEU A 53 1.60 -9.07 -3.86
CA LEU A 53 1.21 -8.50 -5.14
C LEU A 53 2.14 -7.37 -5.58
N SER A 54 2.56 -6.46 -4.69
CA SER A 54 3.52 -5.42 -5.07
C SER A 54 4.84 -6.01 -5.54
N SER A 55 5.30 -7.11 -4.94
CA SER A 55 6.50 -7.82 -5.41
C SER A 55 6.31 -8.40 -6.82
N ILE A 56 5.16 -9.04 -7.08
CA ILE A 56 4.83 -9.55 -8.43
C ILE A 56 4.80 -8.41 -9.45
N TYR A 57 4.11 -7.30 -9.15
CA TYR A 57 4.03 -6.14 -10.03
C TYR A 57 5.41 -5.49 -10.25
N ALA A 58 6.25 -5.38 -9.22
CA ALA A 58 7.61 -4.85 -9.34
C ALA A 58 8.52 -5.74 -10.21
N ILE A 59 8.49 -7.07 -9.99
CA ILE A 59 9.27 -8.02 -10.78
C ILE A 59 8.80 -8.01 -12.24
N LEU A 60 7.48 -8.05 -12.48
CA LEU A 60 6.93 -7.99 -13.84
C LEU A 60 7.30 -6.70 -14.56
N PHE A 61 7.32 -5.57 -13.85
CA PHE A 61 7.75 -4.29 -14.40
C PHE A 61 9.23 -4.30 -14.81
N TRP A 62 10.11 -4.97 -14.05
CA TRP A 62 11.53 -5.11 -14.40
C TRP A 62 11.77 -6.13 -15.52
N HIS A 63 11.06 -7.26 -15.52
CA HIS A 63 11.35 -8.38 -16.41
C HIS A 63 10.59 -8.30 -17.74
N SER A 64 9.36 -7.78 -17.75
CA SER A 64 8.51 -7.76 -18.94
C SER A 64 7.98 -6.37 -19.22
N SER A 65 8.80 -5.57 -19.91
CA SER A 65 8.36 -4.30 -20.49
C SER A 65 7.53 -4.48 -21.77
N ASN A 66 7.26 -5.71 -22.24
CA ASN A 66 6.54 -5.97 -23.49
C ASN A 66 5.27 -6.80 -23.26
N GLY A 67 4.12 -6.12 -23.16
CA GLY A 67 2.81 -6.67 -23.58
C GLY A 67 1.98 -7.53 -22.60
N SER A 68 2.35 -7.72 -21.34
CA SER A 68 1.48 -8.47 -20.41
C SER A 68 0.30 -7.62 -19.90
N PHE A 69 -0.89 -8.20 -19.78
CA PHE A 69 -2.06 -7.55 -19.17
C PHE A 69 -1.75 -7.04 -17.75
N LEU A 70 -0.88 -7.75 -17.02
CA LEU A 70 -0.45 -7.36 -15.67
C LEU A 70 0.45 -6.12 -15.65
N THR A 71 1.08 -5.73 -16.76
CA THR A 71 1.85 -4.48 -16.86
C THR A 71 1.05 -3.31 -17.43
N SER A 72 -0.24 -3.51 -17.68
CA SER A 72 -1.14 -2.46 -18.16
C SER A 72 -1.46 -1.43 -17.07
N VAL A 73 -1.87 -0.23 -17.49
CA VAL A 73 -2.37 0.79 -16.56
C VAL A 73 -3.61 0.29 -15.81
N LEU A 74 -4.49 -0.46 -16.48
CA LEU A 74 -5.73 -0.97 -15.89
C LEU A 74 -5.47 -1.96 -14.75
N SER A 75 -4.53 -2.90 -14.92
CA SER A 75 -4.20 -3.88 -13.87
C SER A 75 -3.68 -3.19 -12.62
N HIS A 76 -2.77 -2.22 -12.79
CA HIS A 76 -2.25 -1.41 -11.69
C HIS A 76 -3.35 -0.62 -11.00
N LEU A 77 -4.29 -0.04 -11.77
CA LEU A 77 -5.41 0.73 -11.22
C LEU A 77 -6.31 -0.15 -10.34
N ILE A 78 -6.69 -1.34 -10.82
CA ILE A 78 -7.54 -2.27 -10.06
C ILE A 78 -6.82 -2.73 -8.80
N TYR A 79 -5.55 -3.13 -8.92
CA TYR A 79 -4.75 -3.57 -7.79
C TYR A 79 -4.60 -2.47 -6.72
N LEU A 80 -4.19 -1.27 -7.13
CA LEU A 80 -3.98 -0.15 -6.20
C LEU A 80 -5.31 0.32 -5.60
N ALA A 81 -6.42 0.31 -6.33
CA ALA A 81 -7.73 0.67 -5.79
C ALA A 81 -8.20 -0.31 -4.71
N LEU A 82 -8.08 -1.62 -4.94
CA LEU A 82 -8.42 -2.63 -3.92
C LEU A 82 -7.51 -2.52 -2.70
N THR A 83 -6.21 -2.37 -2.94
CA THR A 83 -5.21 -2.18 -1.87
C THR A 83 -5.51 -0.92 -1.06
N TRP A 84 -5.86 0.18 -1.73
CA TRP A 84 -6.26 1.43 -1.07
C TRP A 84 -7.49 1.24 -0.18
N ILE A 85 -8.52 0.53 -0.64
CA ILE A 85 -9.72 0.23 0.16
C ILE A 85 -9.34 -0.55 1.41
N TRP A 86 -8.49 -1.58 1.29
CA TRP A 86 -8.09 -2.39 2.44
C TRP A 86 -7.26 -1.63 3.44
N TRP A 87 -6.29 -0.83 2.99
CA TRP A 87 -5.53 0.04 3.89
C TRP A 87 -6.41 1.10 4.55
N THR A 88 -7.38 1.68 3.83
CA THR A 88 -8.33 2.64 4.42
C THR A 88 -9.15 1.99 5.53
N ALA A 89 -9.74 0.82 5.25
CA ALA A 89 -10.54 0.10 6.22
C ALA A 89 -9.71 -0.36 7.44
N GLY A 90 -8.49 -0.86 7.20
CA GLY A 90 -7.59 -1.33 8.25
C GLY A 90 -7.07 -0.19 9.13
N ALA A 91 -6.59 0.89 8.51
CA ALA A 91 -6.10 2.08 9.22
C ALA A 91 -7.22 2.74 10.04
N ALA A 92 -8.43 2.86 9.48
CA ALA A 92 -9.57 3.38 10.21
C ALA A 92 -9.99 2.46 11.38
N ALA A 93 -10.03 1.14 11.16
CA ALA A 93 -10.41 0.18 12.19
C ALA A 93 -9.41 0.14 13.36
N ILE A 94 -8.10 0.13 13.09
CA ILE A 94 -7.08 0.17 14.16
C ILE A 94 -7.17 1.51 14.91
N THR A 95 -7.31 2.63 14.18
CA THR A 95 -7.46 3.97 14.78
C THR A 95 -8.67 4.03 15.72
N ALA A 96 -9.82 3.51 15.29
CA ALA A 96 -11.02 3.46 16.11
C ALA A 96 -10.85 2.53 17.32
N SER A 97 -10.17 1.39 17.16
CA SER A 97 -10.01 0.41 18.23
C SER A 97 -9.14 0.89 19.40
N ILE A 98 -8.17 1.78 19.14
CA ILE A 98 -7.29 2.31 20.19
C ILE A 98 -7.56 3.78 20.53
N GLY A 99 -8.59 4.39 19.92
CA GLY A 99 -9.00 5.77 20.20
C GLY A 99 -8.09 6.85 19.58
N GLY A 100 -7.28 6.49 18.58
CA GLY A 100 -6.30 7.39 17.96
C GLY A 100 -4.88 7.26 18.51
N GLY A 101 -4.07 8.29 18.25
CA GLY A 101 -2.67 8.32 18.70
C GLY A 101 -2.57 8.54 20.21
N ASN A 102 -1.95 7.59 20.91
CA ASN A 102 -1.82 7.62 22.37
C ASN A 102 -0.41 7.95 22.83
N ASN A 103 -0.30 8.70 23.93
CA ASN A 103 0.97 8.88 24.62
C ASN A 103 1.20 7.73 25.61
N CYS A 104 1.95 6.71 25.19
CA CYS A 104 2.18 5.51 25.99
C CYS A 104 2.96 5.76 27.30
N SER A 105 3.57 6.94 27.49
CA SER A 105 4.21 7.29 28.77
C SER A 105 3.27 7.96 29.77
N ASN A 106 2.10 8.42 29.34
CA ASN A 106 1.14 9.16 30.17
C ASN A 106 -0.30 8.84 29.77
N ILE A 107 -0.66 7.56 29.88
CA ILE A 107 -1.98 7.05 29.56
C ILE A 107 -2.73 6.69 30.86
N GLN A 108 -4.00 7.07 30.95
CA GLN A 108 -4.83 6.90 32.16
C GLN A 108 -5.52 5.53 32.22
N TYR A 109 -5.27 4.65 31.25
CA TYR A 109 -5.83 3.31 31.16
C TYR A 109 -4.76 2.32 30.72
N ASP A 110 -4.90 1.05 31.12
CA ASP A 110 -3.96 0.00 30.75
C ASP A 110 -4.18 -0.42 29.29
N LEU A 111 -3.30 0.05 28.39
CA LEU A 111 -3.28 -0.34 26.99
C LEU A 111 -2.11 -1.29 26.73
N PRO A 112 -2.35 -2.61 26.69
CA PRO A 112 -1.29 -3.58 26.47
C PRO A 112 -0.67 -3.34 25.08
N TYR A 113 0.65 -3.35 25.02
CA TYR A 113 1.42 -3.13 23.78
C TYR A 113 1.14 -1.77 23.11
N CYS A 114 0.87 -0.72 23.89
CA CYS A 114 0.59 0.63 23.39
C CYS A 114 1.59 1.11 22.32
N ASN A 115 2.90 0.93 22.53
CA ASN A 115 3.92 1.36 21.57
C ASN A 115 3.81 0.61 20.23
N GLN A 116 3.54 -0.70 20.27
CA GLN A 116 3.37 -1.53 19.09
C GLN A 116 2.08 -1.18 18.34
N LEU A 117 0.99 -0.94 19.07
CA LEU A 117 -0.30 -0.53 18.49
C LEU A 117 -0.22 0.85 17.83
N ASN A 118 0.43 1.80 18.51
CA ASN A 118 0.63 3.15 17.97
C ASN A 118 1.56 3.13 16.75
N ALA A 119 2.60 2.29 16.77
CA ALA A 119 3.46 2.07 15.62
C ALA A 119 2.69 1.43 14.45
N ALA A 120 1.90 0.38 14.70
CA ALA A 120 1.06 -0.26 13.68
C ALA A 120 0.08 0.72 13.04
N MET A 121 -0.60 1.55 13.84
CA MET A 121 -1.45 2.63 13.31
C MET A 121 -0.65 3.59 12.41
N GLY A 122 0.53 4.03 12.85
CA GLY A 122 1.38 4.93 12.09
C GLY A 122 1.83 4.33 10.75
N PHE A 123 2.25 3.08 10.74
CA PHE A 123 2.62 2.36 9.51
C PHE A 123 1.41 2.18 8.58
N ALA A 124 0.22 1.89 9.11
CA ALA A 124 -0.99 1.72 8.30
C ALA A 124 -1.32 2.98 7.50
N TRP A 125 -1.28 4.14 8.17
CA TRP A 125 -1.49 5.43 7.51
C TRP A 125 -0.34 5.80 6.56
N ALA A 126 0.91 5.43 6.89
CA ALA A 126 2.04 5.66 6.00
C ALA A 126 1.94 4.86 4.69
N VAL A 127 1.57 3.57 4.76
CA VAL A 127 1.33 2.75 3.55
C VAL A 127 0.12 3.28 2.78
N TRP A 128 -0.97 3.65 3.47
CA TRP A 128 -2.13 4.26 2.84
C TRP A 128 -1.77 5.52 2.04
N LEU A 129 -0.91 6.40 2.58
CA LEU A 129 -0.42 7.58 1.87
C LEU A 129 0.39 7.20 0.62
N CYS A 130 1.30 6.24 0.74
CA CYS A 130 2.11 5.77 -0.39
C CYS A 130 1.25 5.17 -1.50
N VAL A 131 0.25 4.35 -1.13
CA VAL A 131 -0.71 3.74 -2.06
C VAL A 131 -1.60 4.81 -2.70
N SER A 132 -2.05 5.82 -1.94
CA SER A 132 -2.82 6.96 -2.47
C SER A 132 -2.02 7.72 -3.52
N PHE A 133 -0.74 8.00 -3.23
CA PHE A 133 0.15 8.65 -4.17
C PHE A 133 0.37 7.80 -5.43
N ALA A 134 0.60 6.50 -5.27
CA ALA A 134 0.72 5.56 -6.40
C ALA A 134 -0.54 5.58 -7.27
N LEU A 135 -1.72 5.51 -6.64
CA LEU A 135 -3.02 5.49 -7.31
C LEU A 135 -3.23 6.76 -8.14
N VAL A 136 -2.92 7.94 -7.58
CA VAL A 136 -3.00 9.21 -8.31
C VAL A 136 -2.09 9.20 -9.55
N ILE A 137 -0.84 8.74 -9.42
CA ILE A 137 0.10 8.65 -10.56
C ILE A 137 -0.42 7.70 -11.64
N VAL A 138 -0.98 6.56 -11.27
CA VAL A 138 -1.55 5.60 -12.22
C VAL A 138 -2.79 6.17 -12.93
N ILE A 139 -3.66 6.90 -12.22
CA ILE A 139 -4.80 7.60 -12.83
C ILE A 139 -4.32 8.64 -13.86
N LEU A 140 -3.33 9.45 -13.50
CA LEU A 140 -2.76 10.45 -14.41
C LEU A 140 -2.14 9.80 -15.65
N ARG A 141 -1.48 8.64 -15.49
CA ARG A 141 -0.97 7.84 -16.62
C ARG A 141 -2.09 7.27 -17.47
N GLY A 142 -3.18 6.79 -16.87
CA GLY A 142 -4.36 6.31 -17.60
C GLY A 142 -5.01 7.39 -18.46
N ILE A 143 -5.15 8.60 -17.92
CA ILE A 143 -5.64 9.76 -18.68
C ILE A 143 -4.69 10.07 -19.83
N SER A 144 -3.38 10.10 -19.59
CA SER A 144 -2.38 10.35 -20.63
C SER A 144 -2.37 9.27 -21.73
N SER A 145 -2.55 7.99 -21.37
CA SER A 145 -2.58 6.86 -22.30
C SER A 145 -3.82 6.92 -23.20
N ARG A 146 -5.00 7.19 -22.61
CA ARG A 146 -6.24 7.40 -23.37
C ARG A 146 -6.12 8.55 -24.37
N ARG A 147 -5.48 9.67 -23.99
CA ARG A 147 -5.25 10.81 -24.89
C ARG A 147 -4.32 10.49 -26.07
N ARG A 148 -3.50 9.44 -25.99
CA ARG A 148 -2.59 8.98 -27.07
C ARG A 148 -3.23 7.94 -27.99
N GLY A 149 -4.45 7.48 -27.69
CA GLY A 149 -5.13 6.44 -28.47
C GLY A 149 -4.77 5.01 -28.08
N GLU A 150 -3.91 4.79 -27.07
CA GLU A 150 -3.46 3.46 -26.61
C GLU A 150 -4.47 2.78 -25.65
N GLY A 151 -5.51 3.50 -25.23
CA GLY A 151 -6.53 3.00 -24.29
C GLY A 151 -6.01 2.79 -22.86
N MET A 152 -6.73 2.02 -22.04
CA MET A 152 -6.31 1.65 -20.68
C MET A 152 -5.46 0.38 -20.62
N SER A 153 -5.41 -0.36 -21.73
CA SER A 153 -4.49 -1.48 -21.97
C SER A 153 -3.07 -1.01 -22.30
N GLY A 154 -2.89 0.29 -22.55
CA GLY A 154 -1.58 0.91 -22.74
C GLY A 154 -0.63 0.61 -21.58
N GLN A 155 0.66 0.61 -21.88
CA GLN A 155 1.68 0.28 -20.90
C GLN A 155 1.85 1.42 -19.88
N LEU A 156 2.22 1.04 -18.65
CA LEU A 156 2.44 2.01 -17.59
C LEU A 156 3.61 2.97 -17.91
N VAL A 157 4.57 2.55 -18.72
CA VAL A 157 5.73 3.34 -19.18
C VAL A 157 5.73 3.45 -20.69
#